data_AF-D5MJ43-F1
#
_entry.id   AF-D5MJ43-F1
#
_cell.length_a   1.000
_cell.length_b   1.000
_cell.length_c   1.000
_cell.angle_alpha   90.00
_cell.angle_beta   90.00
_cell.angle_gamma   90.00
#
_symmetry.space_group_name_H-M   'P 1'
#
loop_
_entity.id
_entity.type
_entity.pdbx_description
1 polymer ?
#
loop_
_entity_poly.entity_id
_entity_poly.type
_entity_poly.pdbx_seq_one_letter_code
_entity_poly.pdbx_strand_id
1 'polypeptide(L)'
;MNRRGIGIVVLMGSLVILSEKVTWAQVAPERSTAMKQTAERVKAFAERMPESARNMLSSGALNLINLAERWDQITPHLRQARPASRPSDQPTVPPDVEEALANRILAPKQVSNPAIDVSSSRFTGFTQSETSTAWCGNNVVVGFNDSGSYVETYFSSGGLSFNGVARSTNKGGSFADLGHLNPGPVFTDFLGGDPVIACSDPNTFYYASLFARAATSDISVSKSTDGGATFGNPISAVSKSSLTHFPDKPWMAVDPTSPNRLFVTYTDFDSSGAMCGFDGGDPILRTAIELVRSTDGGVSWGPPVVVREVCDPDGVQGSQVAVGPAGEVYVAWEAFAASGASEIDIRKSTDNGSTFGPLVKVNDAICAGSCARLQGNFRSSEFPTLAVDRSGTSTNGYVYIAWNDGRNLTVPDFWVGAYGYTDILFSRSTDGGATWLAPVRVNNNPEPLSSGLGTDQYQPGIAVDKAGKIGVCFYDRRRDPSNFLIDWECASSKDAGISWKNKKMTKKNFPAVPSQDLLLNSRYMGDYDGLASDFTKTNSGFIGAWGDNSLGNPDIKAGKF
;
A
#
# COMPACT_ATOMS: atom_id res chain seq x y z
N MET A 1 -80.74 -3.07 26.13
CA MET A 1 -80.21 -1.73 26.44
C MET A 1 -79.10 -1.40 25.45
N ASN A 2 -79.34 -0.37 24.64
CA ASN A 2 -78.46 0.54 23.87
C ASN A 2 -76.94 0.34 23.66
N ARG A 3 -76.55 0.61 22.39
CA ARG A 3 -75.40 1.40 21.84
C ARG A 3 -73.98 0.81 21.93
N ARG A 4 -73.30 0.52 20.79
CA ARG A 4 -72.50 1.41 19.90
C ARG A 4 -71.31 2.12 20.58
N GLY A 5 -70.09 1.68 20.25
CA GLY A 5 -69.11 2.48 19.50
C GLY A 5 -67.90 3.13 20.23
N ILE A 6 -66.72 2.81 19.69
CA ILE A 6 -65.52 3.65 19.47
C ILE A 6 -64.48 3.80 20.59
N GLY A 7 -63.29 3.24 20.32
CA GLY A 7 -62.00 3.95 20.34
C GLY A 7 -61.14 3.84 21.60
N ILE A 8 -59.93 3.28 21.45
CA ILE A 8 -58.64 3.97 21.69
C ILE A 8 -57.49 3.01 21.31
N VAL A 9 -56.64 3.49 20.39
CA VAL A 9 -55.32 2.96 20.08
C VAL A 9 -54.39 3.30 21.25
N VAL A 10 -53.70 2.32 21.80
CA VAL A 10 -52.46 2.56 22.57
C VAL A 10 -51.40 1.61 22.04
N LEU A 11 -50.41 2.21 21.35
CA LEU A 11 -49.10 1.62 21.14
C LEU A 11 -48.50 1.27 22.52
N MET A 12 -48.15 0.00 22.73
CA MET A 12 -47.03 -0.35 23.61
C MET A 12 -45.95 -0.97 22.76
N GLY A 13 -45.04 -0.13 22.27
CA GLY A 13 -43.67 -0.56 22.09
C GLY A 13 -43.03 -0.71 23.46
N SER A 14 -42.32 -1.81 23.70
CA SER A 14 -41.24 -1.90 24.68
C SER A 14 -40.55 -3.26 24.60
N LEU A 15 -39.24 -3.19 24.34
CA LEU A 15 -38.18 -4.02 24.89
C LEU A 15 -38.23 -5.54 24.66
N VAL A 16 -37.52 -5.98 23.62
CA VAL A 16 -36.54 -7.07 23.76
C VAL A 16 -35.27 -6.66 23.02
N ILE A 17 -34.46 -5.83 23.66
CA ILE A 17 -33.00 -5.77 23.42
C ILE A 17 -32.42 -6.10 24.78
N LEU A 18 -31.81 -7.29 24.93
CA LEU A 18 -30.77 -7.58 25.92
C LEU A 18 -30.27 -9.03 25.78
N SER A 19 -29.12 -9.16 25.12
CA SER A 19 -27.93 -9.91 25.56
C SER A 19 -27.06 -10.03 24.30
N GLU A 20 -26.10 -9.13 24.09
CA GLU A 20 -24.76 -9.26 24.66
C GLU A 20 -24.24 -7.88 25.09
N LYS A 21 -24.41 -7.54 26.36
CA LYS A 21 -23.55 -6.55 27.01
C LYS A 21 -22.35 -7.32 27.56
N VAL A 22 -21.39 -7.65 26.71
CA VAL A 22 -20.04 -7.87 27.23
C VAL A 22 -19.61 -6.52 27.81
N THR A 23 -19.43 -6.45 29.12
CA THR A 23 -19.08 -5.19 29.76
C THR A 23 -17.68 -4.81 29.31
N TRP A 24 -17.54 -3.64 28.70
CA TRP A 24 -16.27 -3.05 28.28
C TRP A 24 -15.15 -3.09 29.32
N ALA A 25 -15.53 -3.08 30.60
CA ALA A 25 -14.62 -3.21 31.74
C ALA A 25 -13.91 -4.58 31.79
N GLN A 26 -14.50 -5.65 31.24
CA GLN A 26 -13.92 -7.00 31.18
C GLN A 26 -13.12 -7.26 29.89
N VAL A 27 -13.50 -6.64 28.77
CA VAL A 27 -12.77 -6.78 27.48
C VAL A 27 -11.44 -6.02 27.48
N ALA A 28 -11.39 -4.85 28.13
CA ALA A 28 -10.21 -4.00 28.10
C ALA A 28 -8.93 -4.64 28.73
N PRO A 29 -8.99 -5.35 29.87
CA PRO A 29 -7.81 -6.04 30.43
C PRO A 29 -7.30 -7.20 29.57
N GLU A 30 -8.20 -8.06 29.06
CA GLU A 30 -7.84 -9.20 28.23
C GLU A 30 -7.26 -8.74 26.88
N ARG A 31 -7.89 -7.75 26.24
CA ARG A 31 -7.38 -7.10 25.03
C ARG A 31 -6.00 -6.47 25.26
N SER A 32 -5.86 -5.65 26.31
CA SER A 32 -4.59 -5.01 26.63
C SER A 32 -3.48 -6.03 26.89
N THR A 33 -3.81 -7.18 27.47
CA THR A 33 -2.85 -8.29 27.70
C THR A 33 -2.47 -8.97 26.38
N ALA A 34 -3.45 -9.32 25.54
CA ALA A 34 -3.19 -9.97 24.26
C ALA A 34 -2.36 -9.08 23.32
N MET A 35 -2.69 -7.79 23.25
CA MET A 35 -1.93 -6.83 22.45
C MET A 35 -0.50 -6.65 22.97
N LYS A 36 -0.31 -6.65 24.30
CA LYS A 36 1.03 -6.63 24.90
C LYS A 36 1.85 -7.85 24.46
N GLN A 37 1.26 -9.04 24.46
CA GLN A 37 1.93 -10.25 23.99
C GLN A 37 2.29 -10.19 22.51
N THR A 38 1.41 -9.65 21.67
CA THR A 38 1.70 -9.41 20.25
C THR A 38 2.85 -8.41 20.09
N ALA A 39 2.83 -7.29 20.82
CA ALA A 39 3.89 -6.30 20.82
C ALA A 39 5.24 -6.89 21.26
N GLU A 40 5.27 -7.68 22.34
CA GLU A 40 6.49 -8.35 22.82
C GLU A 40 7.09 -9.29 21.75
N ARG A 41 6.26 -9.99 20.98
CA ARG A 41 6.73 -10.87 19.91
C ARG A 41 7.28 -10.10 18.72
N VAL A 42 6.58 -9.06 18.27
CA VAL A 42 7.05 -8.18 17.20
C VAL A 42 8.39 -7.55 17.59
N LYS A 43 8.50 -7.06 18.83
CA LYS A 43 9.74 -6.50 19.37
C LYS A 43 10.87 -7.54 19.41
N ALA A 44 10.62 -8.73 19.97
CA ALA A 44 11.63 -9.78 20.06
C ALA A 44 12.09 -10.28 18.67
N PHE A 45 11.20 -10.24 17.67
CA PHE A 45 11.55 -10.53 16.30
C PHE A 45 12.40 -9.41 15.67
N ALA A 46 12.02 -8.15 15.86
CA ALA A 46 12.82 -7.01 15.40
C ALA A 46 14.23 -6.96 16.03
N GLU A 47 14.37 -7.33 17.31
CA GLU A 47 15.66 -7.41 18.00
C GLU A 47 16.61 -8.47 17.43
N ARG A 48 16.09 -9.50 16.76
CA ARG A 48 16.87 -10.56 16.10
C ARG A 48 17.27 -10.21 14.67
N MET A 49 16.72 -9.15 14.10
CA MET A 49 17.08 -8.72 12.76
C MET A 49 18.33 -7.83 12.74
N PRO A 50 19.28 -8.09 11.82
CA PRO A 50 20.32 -7.13 11.47
C PRO A 50 19.73 -5.76 11.12
N GLU A 51 20.47 -4.68 11.38
CA GLU A 51 20.01 -3.32 11.06
C GLU A 51 19.77 -3.13 9.56
N SER A 52 20.61 -3.73 8.71
CA SER A 52 20.43 -3.77 7.25
C SER A 52 19.06 -4.32 6.86
N ALA A 53 18.68 -5.48 7.42
CA ALA A 53 17.38 -6.09 7.18
C ALA A 53 16.22 -5.26 7.72
N ARG A 54 16.35 -4.65 8.91
CA ARG A 54 15.31 -3.76 9.44
C ARG A 54 15.07 -2.54 8.55
N ASN A 55 16.10 -2.02 7.88
CA ASN A 55 15.94 -0.91 6.93
C ASN A 55 15.24 -1.33 5.62
N MET A 56 15.16 -2.63 5.31
CA MET A 56 14.40 -3.15 4.17
C MET A 56 12.90 -3.30 4.47
N LEU A 57 12.50 -3.38 5.74
CA LEU A 57 11.09 -3.54 6.09
C LEU A 57 10.24 -2.37 5.60
N SER A 58 9.00 -2.68 5.23
CA SER A 58 8.07 -1.66 4.78
C SER A 58 7.77 -0.60 5.85
N SER A 59 7.15 0.49 5.44
CA SER A 59 6.67 1.49 6.38
C SER A 59 5.54 0.93 7.25
N GLY A 60 4.60 0.12 6.75
CA GLY A 60 3.62 -0.60 7.57
C GLY A 60 4.27 -1.55 8.58
N ALA A 61 5.24 -2.36 8.17
CA ALA A 61 6.00 -3.22 9.07
C ALA A 61 6.74 -2.43 10.16
N LEU A 62 7.34 -1.30 9.80
CA LEU A 62 8.01 -0.43 10.76
C LEU A 62 7.04 0.34 11.66
N ASN A 63 5.80 0.57 11.23
CA ASN A 63 4.73 1.06 12.09
C ASN A 63 4.38 0.02 13.16
N LEU A 64 4.27 -1.25 12.78
CA LEU A 64 4.05 -2.36 13.73
C LEU A 64 5.18 -2.47 14.76
N ILE A 65 6.43 -2.36 14.31
CA ILE A 65 7.60 -2.38 15.21
C ILE A 65 7.59 -1.14 16.12
N ASN A 66 7.36 0.05 15.58
CA ASN A 66 7.32 1.28 16.38
C ASN A 66 6.21 1.22 17.45
N LEU A 67 5.02 0.73 17.09
CA LEU A 67 3.93 0.50 18.04
C LEU A 67 4.35 -0.48 19.14
N ALA A 68 5.01 -1.58 18.77
CA ALA A 68 5.48 -2.59 19.72
C ALA A 68 6.56 -2.05 20.68
N GLU A 69 7.55 -1.33 20.15
CA GLU A 69 8.63 -0.73 20.94
C GLU A 69 8.12 0.33 21.92
N ARG A 70 7.06 1.05 21.54
CA ARG A 70 6.46 2.13 22.35
C ARG A 70 5.22 1.69 23.13
N TRP A 71 4.93 0.39 23.17
CA TRP A 71 3.70 -0.14 23.77
C TRP A 71 3.42 0.39 25.19
N ASP A 72 4.44 0.41 26.05
CA ASP A 72 4.31 0.88 27.44
C ASP A 72 4.08 2.40 27.54
N GLN A 73 4.52 3.17 26.54
CA GLN A 73 4.26 4.62 26.44
C GLN A 73 2.83 4.89 25.92
N ILE A 74 2.37 4.05 25.00
CA ILE A 74 1.08 4.20 24.28
C ILE A 74 -0.10 3.75 25.15
N THR A 75 0.04 2.64 25.88
CA THR A 75 -1.05 1.99 26.62
C THR A 75 -1.77 2.90 27.62
N PRO A 76 -1.07 3.73 28.43
CA PRO A 76 -1.74 4.65 29.36
C PRO A 76 -2.66 5.66 28.65
N HIS A 77 -2.30 6.09 27.44
CA HIS A 77 -3.08 7.03 26.65
C HIS A 77 -4.30 6.37 26.00
N LEU A 78 -4.18 5.12 25.52
CA LEU A 78 -5.31 4.36 24.98
C LEU A 78 -6.42 4.14 26.01
N ARG A 79 -6.07 3.99 27.29
CA ARG A 79 -7.05 3.87 28.39
C ARG A 79 -7.79 5.17 28.69
N GLN A 80 -7.21 6.32 28.33
CA GLN A 80 -7.76 7.66 28.56
C GLN A 80 -8.51 8.19 27.33
N ALA A 81 -8.18 7.67 26.15
CA ALA A 81 -8.86 8.02 24.91
C ALA A 81 -10.36 7.67 25.02
N ARG A 82 -11.19 8.56 24.49
CA ARG A 82 -12.65 8.39 24.42
C ARG A 82 -13.02 8.08 22.96
N PRO A 83 -14.06 7.28 22.70
CA PRO A 83 -14.54 7.08 21.35
C PRO A 83 -14.85 8.44 20.72
N ALA A 84 -14.24 8.73 19.57
CA ALA A 84 -14.62 9.89 18.79
C ALA A 84 -16.05 9.69 18.28
N SER A 85 -16.94 10.64 18.53
CA SER A 85 -18.21 10.68 17.81
C SER A 85 -17.93 11.14 16.39
N ARG A 86 -18.05 10.25 15.40
CA ARG A 86 -18.05 10.66 13.99
C ARG A 86 -19.16 11.70 13.81
N PRO A 87 -18.87 12.90 13.25
CA PRO A 87 -19.93 13.79 12.81
C PRO A 87 -20.78 13.02 11.78
N SER A 88 -22.08 12.86 12.05
CA SER A 88 -22.98 12.04 11.23
C SER A 88 -23.37 12.69 9.90
N ASP A 89 -22.94 13.92 9.63
CA ASP A 89 -23.44 14.70 8.50
C ASP A 89 -22.28 15.19 7.63
N GLN A 90 -22.16 14.59 6.44
CA GLN A 90 -21.66 15.30 5.27
C GLN A 90 -22.87 15.93 4.57
N PRO A 91 -22.81 17.20 4.15
CA PRO A 91 -23.78 17.72 3.19
C PRO A 91 -23.63 16.92 1.89
N THR A 92 -24.66 16.15 1.55
CA THR A 92 -24.73 15.47 0.26
C THR A 92 -24.81 16.55 -0.83
N VAL A 93 -23.82 16.58 -1.72
CA VAL A 93 -23.91 17.38 -2.94
C VAL A 93 -24.99 16.74 -3.81
N PRO A 94 -25.97 17.49 -4.33
CA PRO A 94 -27.00 16.94 -5.20
C PRO A 94 -26.38 16.19 -6.40
N PRO A 95 -26.89 15.00 -6.77
CA PRO A 95 -26.29 14.14 -7.81
C PRO A 95 -26.10 14.83 -9.17
N ASP A 96 -26.98 15.77 -9.50
CA ASP A 96 -26.98 16.58 -10.72
C ASP A 96 -25.85 17.62 -10.76
N VAL A 97 -25.44 18.14 -9.60
CA VAL A 97 -24.28 19.04 -9.46
C VAL A 97 -22.97 18.24 -9.54
N GLU A 98 -22.97 17.01 -9.02
CA GLU A 98 -21.82 16.12 -9.03
C GLU A 98 -21.47 15.62 -10.44
N GLU A 99 -22.47 15.24 -11.24
CA GLU A 99 -22.29 14.83 -12.64
C GLU A 99 -21.84 16.00 -13.54
N ALA A 100 -22.32 17.22 -13.27
CA ALA A 100 -21.92 18.43 -13.96
C ALA A 100 -20.47 18.87 -13.63
N LEU A 101 -19.97 18.60 -12.42
CA LEU A 101 -18.60 18.89 -11.98
C LEU A 101 -17.59 17.78 -12.30
N ALA A 102 -18.02 16.51 -12.29
CA ALA A 102 -17.18 15.34 -12.60
C ALA A 102 -16.63 15.37 -14.04
N ASN A 103 -17.39 15.95 -14.98
CA ASN A 103 -17.02 16.02 -16.38
C ASN A 103 -16.11 17.21 -16.76
N ARG A 104 -15.76 18.11 -15.82
CA ARG A 104 -15.08 19.38 -16.17
C ARG A 104 -13.86 19.77 -15.33
N ILE A 105 -13.48 19.01 -14.30
CA ILE A 105 -12.36 19.44 -13.42
C ILE A 105 -11.39 18.28 -13.16
N LEU A 106 -10.22 18.34 -13.82
CA LEU A 106 -9.03 17.49 -13.62
C LEU A 106 -8.29 17.76 -12.29
N ALA A 107 -8.95 18.39 -11.32
CA ALA A 107 -8.31 18.75 -10.05
C ALA A 107 -8.30 17.55 -9.10
N PRO A 108 -7.28 17.46 -8.22
CA PRO A 108 -7.25 16.49 -7.13
C PRO A 108 -8.55 16.46 -6.34
N LYS A 109 -9.01 15.25 -6.04
CA LYS A 109 -10.17 14.97 -5.21
C LYS A 109 -9.71 14.50 -3.84
N GLN A 110 -10.39 14.97 -2.81
CA GLN A 110 -10.17 14.51 -1.45
C GLN A 110 -10.65 13.06 -1.34
N VAL A 111 -9.83 12.17 -0.77
CA VAL A 111 -10.10 10.72 -0.66
C VAL A 111 -10.44 10.35 0.76
N SER A 112 -9.54 10.66 1.69
CA SER A 112 -9.80 10.55 3.13
C SER A 112 -10.51 11.80 3.65
N ASN A 113 -11.11 11.74 4.83
CA ASN A 113 -11.82 12.88 5.42
C ASN A 113 -10.96 13.61 6.47
N PRO A 114 -10.35 14.77 6.17
CA PRO A 114 -9.45 15.46 7.11
C PRO A 114 -10.13 15.89 8.43
N ALA A 115 -11.47 15.93 8.45
CA ALA A 115 -12.22 16.25 9.67
C ALA A 115 -12.08 15.16 10.75
N ILE A 116 -11.66 13.95 10.39
CA ILE A 116 -11.47 12.85 11.36
C ILE A 116 -10.08 12.86 11.99
N ASP A 117 -9.10 13.53 11.38
CA ASP A 117 -7.70 13.53 11.83
C ASP A 117 -7.52 14.13 13.23
N VAL A 118 -8.29 15.17 13.53
CA VAL A 118 -8.22 15.86 14.83
C VAL A 118 -8.97 15.13 15.95
N SER A 119 -9.75 14.10 15.61
CA SER A 119 -10.60 13.39 16.57
C SER A 119 -9.81 12.62 17.65
N SER A 120 -8.50 12.38 17.42
CA SER A 120 -7.60 11.59 18.30
C SER A 120 -6.24 12.27 18.58
N SER A 121 -6.22 13.61 18.50
CA SER A 121 -5.07 14.55 18.52
C SER A 121 -3.87 14.27 19.47
N ARG A 122 -2.70 14.86 19.10
CA ARG A 122 -1.29 14.68 19.55
C ARG A 122 -0.79 13.24 19.64
N PHE A 123 -1.68 12.26 19.60
CA PHE A 123 -1.38 10.86 19.80
C PHE A 123 -1.40 10.09 18.47
N THR A 124 -2.44 10.29 17.65
CA THR A 124 -2.66 9.58 16.38
C THR A 124 -3.70 10.28 15.50
N GLY A 125 -3.92 9.76 14.29
CA GLY A 125 -5.00 10.15 13.37
C GLY A 125 -4.54 11.04 12.23
N PHE A 126 -3.26 11.37 12.15
CA PHE A 126 -2.75 12.33 11.18
C PHE A 126 -2.07 11.69 9.98
N THR A 127 -1.71 10.42 10.05
CA THR A 127 -0.86 9.86 9.00
C THR A 127 -1.63 8.93 8.12
N GLN A 128 -1.64 9.30 6.85
CA GLN A 128 -2.20 8.53 5.78
C GLN A 128 -1.15 8.42 4.67
N SER A 129 -0.79 7.18 4.32
CA SER A 129 0.32 6.86 3.40
C SER A 129 0.11 5.51 2.73
N GLU A 130 1.02 5.16 1.81
CA GLU A 130 1.06 3.84 1.17
C GLU A 130 -0.25 3.53 0.48
N THR A 131 -0.58 4.35 -0.52
CA THR A 131 -1.88 4.23 -1.17
C THR A 131 -1.88 3.12 -2.20
N SER A 132 -2.99 2.39 -2.30
CA SER A 132 -3.23 1.44 -3.39
C SER A 132 -4.61 1.66 -3.97
N THR A 133 -4.68 1.78 -5.30
CA THR A 133 -5.90 2.12 -6.03
C THR A 133 -6.29 0.96 -6.93
N ALA A 134 -7.57 0.59 -6.93
CA ALA A 134 -8.15 -0.30 -7.94
C ALA A 134 -9.34 0.38 -8.63
N TRP A 135 -9.45 0.19 -9.95
CA TRP A 135 -10.54 0.76 -10.75
C TRP A 135 -11.21 -0.34 -11.58
N CYS A 136 -12.51 -0.55 -11.35
CA CYS A 136 -13.36 -1.42 -12.15
C CYS A 136 -14.68 -0.73 -12.53
N GLY A 137 -14.83 -0.38 -13.80
CA GLY A 137 -16.04 0.24 -14.32
C GLY A 137 -16.30 1.63 -13.71
N ASN A 138 -17.40 1.77 -12.97
CA ASN A 138 -17.72 3.02 -12.28
C ASN A 138 -17.06 3.14 -10.90
N ASN A 139 -16.61 2.02 -10.32
CA ASN A 139 -16.12 1.96 -8.96
C ASN A 139 -14.61 2.11 -8.91
N VAL A 140 -14.14 2.96 -8.01
CA VAL A 140 -12.73 3.08 -7.64
C VAL A 140 -12.62 2.90 -6.14
N VAL A 141 -11.68 2.07 -5.68
CA VAL A 141 -11.40 1.88 -4.27
C VAL A 141 -9.95 2.25 -4.02
N VAL A 142 -9.72 3.00 -2.94
CA VAL A 142 -8.40 3.40 -2.47
C VAL A 142 -8.21 2.86 -1.06
N GLY A 143 -7.14 2.13 -0.83
CA GLY A 143 -6.66 1.72 0.49
C GLY A 143 -5.46 2.56 0.89
N PHE A 144 -5.33 2.85 2.18
CA PHE A 144 -4.21 3.59 2.74
C PHE A 144 -3.96 3.14 4.18
N ASN A 145 -2.74 3.33 4.68
CA ASN A 145 -2.49 3.24 6.11
C ASN A 145 -3.26 4.37 6.81
N ASP A 146 -3.92 4.08 7.92
CA ASP A 146 -4.69 5.02 8.72
C ASP A 146 -4.52 4.70 10.20
N SER A 147 -3.81 5.57 10.90
CA SER A 147 -3.58 5.44 12.34
C SER A 147 -4.78 5.84 13.21
N GLY A 148 -5.73 6.61 12.66
CA GLY A 148 -7.00 6.91 13.29
C GLY A 148 -7.86 5.65 13.41
N SER A 149 -7.89 4.84 12.34
CA SER A 149 -8.56 3.54 12.31
C SER A 149 -8.16 2.61 13.47
N TYR A 150 -6.90 2.66 13.91
CA TYR A 150 -6.45 1.84 15.03
C TYR A 150 -7.13 2.23 16.34
N VAL A 151 -7.28 3.53 16.59
CA VAL A 151 -7.98 4.02 17.79
C VAL A 151 -9.48 3.79 17.69
N GLU A 152 -10.08 3.98 16.51
CA GLU A 152 -11.50 3.68 16.30
C GLU A 152 -11.81 2.20 16.62
N THR A 153 -10.99 1.28 16.13
CA THR A 153 -11.17 -0.17 16.29
C THR A 153 -10.71 -0.69 17.66
N TYR A 154 -9.79 0.01 18.33
CA TYR A 154 -9.43 -0.26 19.74
C TYR A 154 -10.65 -0.27 20.65
N PHE A 155 -11.65 0.51 20.27
CA PHE A 155 -12.92 0.63 20.96
C PHE A 155 -14.05 -0.25 20.40
N SER A 156 -13.74 -1.28 19.63
CA SER A 156 -14.72 -2.26 19.14
C SER A 156 -14.60 -3.60 19.87
N SER A 157 -15.53 -4.54 19.68
CA SER A 157 -15.40 -5.92 20.19
C SER A 157 -14.57 -6.84 19.27
N GLY A 158 -14.36 -6.42 18.01
CA GLY A 158 -13.60 -7.18 17.01
C GLY A 158 -12.10 -6.89 17.04
N GLY A 159 -11.41 -7.25 15.96
CA GLY A 159 -9.99 -6.99 15.77
C GLY A 159 -9.65 -5.50 15.64
N LEU A 160 -8.39 -5.22 15.34
CA LEU A 160 -7.84 -3.87 15.16
C LEU A 160 -7.46 -3.64 13.69
N SER A 161 -7.47 -2.38 13.27
CA SER A 161 -7.12 -2.02 11.90
C SER A 161 -6.29 -0.74 11.81
N PHE A 162 -5.14 -0.81 11.14
CA PHE A 162 -4.41 0.34 10.59
C PHE A 162 -4.74 0.60 9.12
N ASN A 163 -5.75 -0.06 8.57
CA ASN A 163 -6.11 0.05 7.17
C ASN A 163 -7.35 0.91 7.02
N GLY A 164 -7.21 2.04 6.30
CA GLY A 164 -8.31 2.86 5.84
C GLY A 164 -8.80 2.43 4.45
N VAL A 165 -10.04 2.75 4.12
CA VAL A 165 -10.63 2.51 2.80
C VAL A 165 -11.57 3.64 2.39
N ALA A 166 -11.41 4.09 1.15
CA ALA A 166 -12.29 5.07 0.52
C ALA A 166 -12.80 4.55 -0.83
N ARG A 167 -13.98 5.00 -1.23
CA ARG A 167 -14.65 4.54 -2.44
C ARG A 167 -15.21 5.68 -3.27
N SER A 168 -15.08 5.57 -4.58
CA SER A 168 -15.80 6.35 -5.57
C SER A 168 -16.75 5.45 -6.36
N THR A 169 -17.96 5.95 -6.66
CA THR A 169 -18.94 5.31 -7.56
C THR A 169 -19.08 6.03 -8.89
N ASN A 170 -18.31 7.09 -9.11
CA ASN A 170 -18.37 7.97 -10.28
C ASN A 170 -17.00 8.10 -10.95
N LYS A 171 -16.25 6.99 -11.03
CA LYS A 171 -14.97 6.88 -11.75
C LYS A 171 -13.88 7.84 -11.21
N GLY A 172 -13.91 8.11 -9.91
CA GLY A 172 -13.00 9.03 -9.23
C GLY A 172 -13.39 10.50 -9.29
N GLY A 173 -14.65 10.83 -9.62
CA GLY A 173 -15.16 12.21 -9.59
C GLY A 173 -15.26 12.78 -8.17
N SER A 174 -15.57 11.92 -7.21
CA SER A 174 -15.60 12.14 -5.76
C SER A 174 -15.35 10.83 -5.01
N PHE A 175 -14.96 10.91 -3.74
CA PHE A 175 -14.74 9.76 -2.87
C PHE A 175 -15.48 9.94 -1.55
N ALA A 176 -15.96 8.82 -1.02
CA ALA A 176 -16.43 8.69 0.34
C ALA A 176 -15.37 7.91 1.14
N ASP A 177 -14.86 8.52 2.21
CA ASP A 177 -14.08 7.83 3.22
C ASP A 177 -14.99 6.92 4.04
N LEU A 178 -14.70 5.61 4.05
CA LEU A 178 -15.50 4.61 4.75
C LEU A 178 -14.91 4.32 6.16
N GLY A 179 -13.74 4.87 6.47
CA GLY A 179 -12.96 4.61 7.69
C GLY A 179 -12.19 3.30 7.62
N HIS A 180 -12.16 2.58 8.74
CA HIS A 180 -11.37 1.36 8.87
C HIS A 180 -11.89 0.18 8.04
N LEU A 181 -10.97 -0.59 7.46
CA LEU A 181 -11.24 -1.92 6.94
C LEU A 181 -11.70 -2.85 8.06
N ASN A 182 -12.72 -3.67 7.80
CA ASN A 182 -13.25 -4.65 8.75
C ASN A 182 -12.14 -5.62 9.22
N PRO A 183 -11.74 -5.61 10.51
CA PRO A 183 -10.68 -6.46 11.04
C PRO A 183 -11.16 -7.84 11.47
N GLY A 184 -12.44 -8.15 11.28
CA GLY A 184 -13.04 -9.41 11.71
C GLY A 184 -13.41 -9.45 13.20
N PRO A 185 -14.04 -10.55 13.64
CA PRO A 185 -14.66 -10.65 14.96
C PRO A 185 -13.69 -10.99 16.10
N VAL A 186 -12.46 -11.42 15.79
CA VAL A 186 -11.51 -11.90 16.79
C VAL A 186 -10.71 -10.72 17.34
N PHE A 187 -10.82 -10.45 18.63
CA PHE A 187 -10.22 -9.25 19.24
C PHE A 187 -8.68 -9.21 19.26
N THR A 188 -8.03 -10.34 18.98
CA THR A 188 -6.56 -10.46 18.89
C THR A 188 -6.05 -10.34 17.45
N ASP A 189 -6.95 -10.26 16.48
CA ASP A 189 -6.63 -10.04 15.08
C ASP A 189 -6.30 -8.57 14.85
N PHE A 190 -5.34 -8.32 13.97
CA PHE A 190 -4.83 -6.99 13.72
C PHE A 190 -4.37 -6.82 12.28
N LEU A 191 -5.12 -6.00 11.52
CA LEU A 191 -4.73 -5.53 10.20
C LEU A 191 -3.70 -4.40 10.35
N GLY A 192 -2.47 -4.66 9.93
CA GLY A 192 -1.29 -3.87 10.26
C GLY A 192 -0.91 -2.77 9.27
N GLY A 193 -1.62 -2.65 8.15
CA GLY A 193 -1.28 -1.70 7.08
C GLY A 193 -0.83 -2.38 5.79
N ASP A 194 -0.01 -1.67 5.01
CA ASP A 194 0.43 -1.99 3.64
C ASP A 194 -0.69 -2.48 2.72
N PRO A 195 -1.67 -1.61 2.45
CA PRO A 195 -2.80 -2.00 1.65
C PRO A 195 -2.41 -2.20 0.19
N VAL A 196 -2.90 -3.30 -0.39
CA VAL A 196 -2.88 -3.49 -1.84
C VAL A 196 -4.27 -3.90 -2.32
N ILE A 197 -4.84 -3.12 -3.23
CA ILE A 197 -6.20 -3.33 -3.73
C ILE A 197 -6.17 -3.76 -5.20
N ALA A 198 -6.98 -4.78 -5.52
CA ALA A 198 -7.26 -5.19 -6.88
C ALA A 198 -8.77 -5.43 -7.06
N CYS A 199 -9.23 -5.52 -8.30
CA CYS A 199 -10.61 -5.83 -8.61
C CYS A 199 -10.69 -6.76 -9.83
N SER A 200 -11.69 -7.64 -9.86
CA SER A 200 -11.95 -8.54 -11.00
C SER A 200 -13.06 -8.03 -11.91
N ASP A 201 -14.01 -7.27 -11.34
CA ASP A 201 -15.19 -6.73 -12.00
C ASP A 201 -15.74 -5.53 -11.21
N PRO A 202 -16.76 -4.80 -11.69
CA PRO A 202 -17.28 -3.62 -11.00
C PRO A 202 -17.83 -3.87 -9.58
N ASN A 203 -18.15 -5.11 -9.19
CA ASN A 203 -18.68 -5.46 -7.88
C ASN A 203 -17.63 -6.10 -6.97
N THR A 204 -16.64 -6.80 -7.54
CA THR A 204 -15.70 -7.59 -6.75
C THR A 204 -14.35 -6.89 -6.59
N PHE A 205 -14.02 -6.53 -5.34
CA PHE A 205 -12.74 -5.96 -4.95
C PHE A 205 -12.07 -6.82 -3.90
N TYR A 206 -10.74 -6.77 -3.87
CA TYR A 206 -9.88 -7.50 -2.95
C TYR A 206 -8.93 -6.51 -2.28
N TYR A 207 -8.71 -6.67 -0.98
CA TYR A 207 -7.83 -5.83 -0.17
C TYR A 207 -6.85 -6.72 0.57
N ALA A 208 -5.57 -6.68 0.19
CA ALA A 208 -4.50 -7.35 0.90
C ALA A 208 -3.92 -6.46 2.01
N SER A 209 -3.51 -7.04 3.12
CA SER A 209 -2.95 -6.32 4.28
C SER A 209 -2.02 -7.21 5.10
N LEU A 210 -1.01 -6.61 5.74
CA LEU A 210 -0.27 -7.26 6.82
C LEU A 210 -1.25 -7.68 7.92
N PHE A 211 -1.11 -8.88 8.43
CA PHE A 211 -2.08 -9.41 9.40
C PHE A 211 -1.38 -10.10 10.55
N ALA A 212 -1.54 -9.56 11.76
CA ALA A 212 -1.03 -10.16 12.97
C ALA A 212 -2.16 -10.85 13.74
N ARG A 213 -1.87 -12.05 14.23
CA ARG A 213 -2.75 -12.80 15.13
C ARG A 213 -1.99 -13.23 16.38
N ALA A 214 -2.72 -13.74 17.36
CA ALA A 214 -2.16 -14.14 18.64
C ALA A 214 -0.94 -15.07 18.57
N ALA A 215 -0.75 -15.86 17.51
CA ALA A 215 0.40 -16.76 17.35
C ALA A 215 1.09 -16.70 15.97
N THR A 216 0.57 -15.92 15.04
CA THR A 216 1.03 -15.95 13.66
C THR A 216 1.17 -14.55 13.08
N SER A 217 2.09 -14.42 12.12
CA SER A 217 2.23 -13.28 11.25
C SER A 217 1.85 -13.75 9.84
N ASP A 218 0.90 -13.04 9.24
CA ASP A 218 0.14 -13.46 8.08
C ASP A 218 0.10 -12.34 7.06
N ILE A 219 -0.22 -12.70 5.81
CA ILE A 219 -0.83 -11.77 4.86
C ILE A 219 -2.29 -12.17 4.73
N SER A 220 -3.21 -11.21 4.87
CA SER A 220 -4.64 -11.46 4.70
C SER A 220 -5.17 -10.83 3.42
N VAL A 221 -6.30 -11.36 2.93
CA VAL A 221 -7.11 -10.76 1.87
C VAL A 221 -8.56 -10.67 2.34
N SER A 222 -9.12 -9.45 2.30
CA SER A 222 -10.54 -9.17 2.52
C SER A 222 -11.23 -8.95 1.17
N LYS A 223 -12.44 -9.50 1.01
CA LYS A 223 -13.21 -9.42 -0.24
C LYS A 223 -14.43 -8.53 -0.10
N SER A 224 -14.68 -7.71 -1.11
CA SER A 224 -15.94 -6.99 -1.32
C SER A 224 -16.69 -7.60 -2.51
N THR A 225 -18.02 -7.62 -2.43
CA THR A 225 -18.92 -8.05 -3.51
C THR A 225 -19.97 -7.00 -3.87
N ASP A 226 -19.82 -5.77 -3.36
CA ASP A 226 -20.76 -4.65 -3.51
C ASP A 226 -20.08 -3.40 -4.12
N GLY A 227 -19.00 -3.62 -4.87
CA GLY A 227 -18.24 -2.60 -5.56
C GLY A 227 -17.31 -1.81 -4.64
N GLY A 228 -16.85 -2.42 -3.55
CA GLY A 228 -15.96 -1.82 -2.57
C GLY A 228 -16.66 -1.03 -1.46
N ALA A 229 -17.98 -1.20 -1.29
CA ALA A 229 -18.73 -0.48 -0.26
C ALA A 229 -18.55 -1.12 1.13
N THR A 230 -18.46 -2.45 1.18
CA THR A 230 -18.13 -3.22 2.38
C THR A 230 -17.16 -4.35 2.04
N PHE A 231 -16.39 -4.76 3.05
CA PHE A 231 -15.45 -5.86 2.96
C PHE A 231 -15.77 -6.91 4.03
N GLY A 232 -15.76 -8.18 3.63
CA GLY A 232 -15.87 -9.31 4.54
C GLY A 232 -14.68 -9.44 5.48
N ASN A 233 -14.74 -10.42 6.37
CA ASN A 233 -13.64 -10.71 7.30
C ASN A 233 -12.35 -11.05 6.56
N PRO A 234 -11.17 -10.72 7.12
CA PRO A 234 -9.89 -11.07 6.53
C PRO A 234 -9.71 -12.60 6.50
N ILE A 235 -9.21 -13.11 5.37
CA ILE A 235 -8.81 -14.50 5.21
C ILE A 235 -7.29 -14.53 5.00
N SER A 236 -6.57 -15.27 5.83
CA SER A 236 -5.12 -15.43 5.68
C SER A 236 -4.78 -16.11 4.34
N ALA A 237 -4.11 -15.37 3.45
CA ALA A 237 -3.51 -15.90 2.24
C ALA A 237 -2.26 -16.73 2.54
N VAL A 238 -1.54 -16.36 3.58
CA VAL A 238 -0.49 -17.16 4.21
C VAL A 238 -0.52 -16.95 5.72
N SER A 239 -0.11 -17.96 6.49
CA SER A 239 0.11 -17.83 7.92
C SER A 239 1.41 -18.48 8.34
N LYS A 240 2.26 -17.74 9.03
CA LYS A 240 3.58 -18.20 9.51
C LYS A 240 3.74 -17.92 10.99
N SER A 241 4.62 -18.66 11.66
CA SER A 241 4.89 -18.47 13.10
C SER A 241 5.45 -17.08 13.35
N SER A 242 4.77 -16.26 14.17
CA SER A 242 5.30 -14.93 14.52
C SER A 242 6.53 -14.97 15.43
N LEU A 243 6.95 -16.16 15.86
CA LEU A 243 8.21 -16.34 16.57
C LEU A 243 9.42 -16.31 15.64
N THR A 244 9.28 -16.66 14.36
CA THR A 244 10.42 -16.78 13.45
C THR A 244 10.20 -16.17 12.08
N HIS A 245 8.97 -15.78 11.73
CA HIS A 245 8.64 -15.22 10.43
C HIS A 245 7.92 -13.89 10.55
N PHE A 246 8.12 -13.05 9.54
CA PHE A 246 7.37 -11.82 9.33
C PHE A 246 7.21 -11.58 7.83
N PRO A 247 6.05 -11.99 7.27
CA PRO A 247 5.65 -11.62 5.92
C PRO A 247 5.45 -10.10 5.81
N ASP A 248 5.98 -9.50 4.74
CA ASP A 248 5.97 -8.07 4.50
C ASP A 248 5.70 -7.71 3.03
N LYS A 249 5.17 -6.52 2.75
CA LYS A 249 4.84 -5.98 1.42
C LYS A 249 3.95 -6.90 0.57
N PRO A 250 2.67 -7.07 0.93
CA PRO A 250 1.76 -7.98 0.24
C PRO A 250 1.21 -7.40 -1.07
N TRP A 251 1.95 -7.55 -2.18
CA TRP A 251 1.45 -7.15 -3.49
C TRP A 251 0.47 -8.17 -4.07
N MET A 252 -0.57 -7.70 -4.76
CA MET A 252 -1.64 -8.56 -5.26
C MET A 252 -2.01 -8.26 -6.71
N ALA A 253 -2.30 -9.31 -7.48
CA ALA A 253 -2.87 -9.21 -8.81
C ALA A 253 -4.02 -10.22 -9.03
N VAL A 254 -5.01 -9.80 -9.80
CA VAL A 254 -6.09 -10.65 -10.32
C VAL A 254 -5.71 -11.13 -11.72
N ASP A 255 -5.90 -12.42 -11.99
CA ASP A 255 -5.72 -12.98 -13.34
C ASP A 255 -6.84 -12.52 -14.28
N PRO A 256 -6.53 -11.80 -15.38
CA PRO A 256 -7.54 -11.36 -16.33
C PRO A 256 -8.19 -12.50 -17.12
N THR A 257 -7.56 -13.67 -17.19
CA THR A 257 -8.08 -14.85 -17.89
C THR A 257 -8.99 -15.70 -16.98
N SER A 258 -8.96 -15.46 -15.67
CA SER A 258 -9.70 -16.21 -14.66
C SER A 258 -10.00 -15.30 -13.46
N PRO A 259 -11.14 -14.59 -13.41
CA PRO A 259 -11.42 -13.54 -12.42
C PRO A 259 -11.41 -14.02 -10.95
N ASN A 260 -11.50 -15.33 -10.69
CA ASN A 260 -11.38 -15.92 -9.35
C ASN A 260 -9.93 -16.31 -8.98
N ARG A 261 -8.96 -16.13 -9.88
CA ARG A 261 -7.57 -16.47 -9.62
C ARG A 261 -6.82 -15.23 -9.16
N LEU A 262 -6.24 -15.33 -7.97
CA LEU A 262 -5.51 -14.27 -7.30
C LEU A 262 -4.09 -14.72 -7.04
N PHE A 263 -3.16 -13.78 -7.13
CA PHE A 263 -1.77 -13.95 -6.77
C PHE A 263 -1.41 -12.92 -5.73
N VAL A 264 -0.78 -13.35 -4.64
CA VAL A 264 -0.21 -12.45 -3.64
C VAL A 264 1.27 -12.78 -3.51
N THR A 265 2.12 -11.79 -3.72
CA THR A 265 3.56 -11.86 -3.43
C THR A 265 3.88 -11.07 -2.18
N TYR A 266 4.86 -11.55 -1.43
CA TYR A 266 5.35 -10.91 -0.22
C TYR A 266 6.79 -11.34 0.03
N THR A 267 7.48 -10.61 0.89
CA THR A 267 8.79 -11.00 1.39
C THR A 267 8.62 -11.69 2.73
N ASP A 268 9.11 -12.91 2.88
CA ASP A 268 9.25 -13.57 4.17
C ASP A 268 10.61 -13.25 4.79
N PHE A 269 10.60 -12.57 5.92
CA PHE A 269 11.77 -12.43 6.79
C PHE A 269 11.76 -13.59 7.77
N ASP A 270 12.66 -14.56 7.57
CA ASP A 270 12.71 -15.81 8.31
C ASP A 270 13.99 -15.90 9.15
N SER A 271 13.82 -15.84 10.47
CA SER A 271 14.85 -15.97 11.50
C SER A 271 14.79 -17.33 12.20
N SER A 272 14.29 -18.39 11.55
CA SER A 272 14.24 -19.75 12.12
C SER A 272 15.58 -20.47 12.07
N GLY A 273 16.48 -20.05 11.17
CA GLY A 273 17.73 -20.76 10.87
C GLY A 273 17.53 -22.05 10.07
N ALA A 274 16.30 -22.39 9.66
CA ALA A 274 16.01 -23.64 8.96
C ALA A 274 16.71 -23.75 7.59
N MET A 275 16.79 -22.63 6.87
CA MET A 275 17.42 -22.57 5.54
C MET A 275 18.85 -22.04 5.60
N CYS A 276 19.08 -20.92 6.28
CA CYS A 276 20.36 -20.22 6.27
C CYS A 276 21.30 -20.65 7.40
N GLY A 277 20.85 -21.50 8.33
CA GLY A 277 21.65 -21.94 9.47
C GLY A 277 21.80 -20.88 10.56
N PHE A 278 22.89 -20.98 11.31
CA PHE A 278 23.18 -20.16 12.48
C PHE A 278 24.63 -19.66 12.43
N ASP A 279 24.87 -18.43 12.90
CA ASP A 279 26.19 -17.87 13.17
C ASP A 279 26.29 -17.47 14.64
N GLY A 280 27.31 -17.93 15.34
CA GLY A 280 27.47 -17.65 16.78
C GLY A 280 26.33 -18.15 17.69
N GLY A 281 25.41 -18.97 17.18
CA GLY A 281 24.19 -19.41 17.88
C GLY A 281 22.94 -18.59 17.53
N ASP A 282 23.10 -17.49 16.79
CA ASP A 282 22.00 -16.68 16.28
C ASP A 282 21.59 -17.13 14.86
N PRO A 283 20.30 -17.18 14.53
CA PRO A 283 19.84 -17.59 13.21
C PRO A 283 20.28 -16.58 12.14
N ILE A 284 20.87 -17.07 11.05
CA ILE A 284 21.14 -16.24 9.87
C ILE A 284 19.79 -15.95 9.20
N LEU A 285 19.50 -14.67 9.00
CA LEU A 285 18.23 -14.25 8.42
C LEU A 285 18.13 -14.69 6.96
N ARG A 286 17.03 -15.35 6.62
CA ARG A 286 16.58 -15.58 5.24
C ARG A 286 15.63 -14.47 4.83
N THR A 287 15.84 -13.90 3.66
CA THR A 287 14.80 -13.11 2.97
C THR A 287 14.35 -13.86 1.72
N ALA A 288 13.03 -14.00 1.55
CA ALA A 288 12.49 -14.71 0.39
C ALA A 288 11.26 -14.04 -0.18
N ILE A 289 11.28 -13.79 -1.49
CA ILE A 289 10.06 -13.46 -2.24
C ILE A 289 9.28 -14.75 -2.46
N GLU A 290 8.08 -14.81 -1.89
CA GLU A 290 7.18 -15.95 -2.02
C GLU A 290 5.86 -15.51 -2.67
N LEU A 291 5.23 -16.44 -3.39
CA LEU A 291 3.92 -16.26 -3.99
C LEU A 291 2.93 -17.26 -3.41
N VAL A 292 1.74 -16.81 -3.04
CA VAL A 292 0.56 -17.66 -2.79
C VAL A 292 -0.52 -17.39 -3.82
N ARG A 293 -1.30 -18.43 -4.14
CA ARG A 293 -2.35 -18.38 -5.17
C ARG A 293 -3.67 -18.86 -4.62
N SER A 294 -4.73 -18.12 -4.92
CA SER A 294 -6.12 -18.57 -4.79
C SER A 294 -6.69 -18.90 -6.16
N THR A 295 -7.56 -19.90 -6.26
CA THR A 295 -8.32 -20.24 -7.49
C THR A 295 -9.83 -20.09 -7.34
N ASP A 296 -10.31 -19.69 -6.17
CA ASP A 296 -11.73 -19.61 -5.79
C ASP A 296 -12.15 -18.21 -5.32
N GLY A 297 -11.39 -17.19 -5.74
CA GLY A 297 -11.69 -15.80 -5.47
C GLY A 297 -11.45 -15.41 -4.01
N GLY A 298 -10.37 -15.92 -3.41
CA GLY A 298 -9.84 -15.55 -2.10
C GLY A 298 -10.40 -16.37 -0.94
N VAL A 299 -11.15 -17.45 -1.22
CA VAL A 299 -11.77 -18.29 -0.18
C VAL A 299 -10.74 -19.26 0.39
N SER A 300 -9.87 -19.81 -0.45
CA SER A 300 -8.75 -20.66 -0.04
C SER A 300 -7.47 -20.39 -0.83
N TRP A 301 -6.33 -20.71 -0.23
CA TRP A 301 -5.01 -20.41 -0.77
C TRP A 301 -4.14 -21.65 -0.79
N GLY A 302 -3.40 -21.82 -1.89
CA GLY A 302 -2.38 -22.86 -2.01
C GLY A 302 -1.13 -22.56 -1.18
N PRO A 303 -0.22 -23.55 -1.03
CA PRO A 303 1.04 -23.34 -0.31
C PRO A 303 1.91 -22.27 -1.01
N PRO A 304 2.78 -21.56 -0.25
CA PRO A 304 3.73 -20.63 -0.83
C PRO A 304 4.68 -21.30 -1.83
N VAL A 305 4.96 -20.60 -2.93
CA VAL A 305 5.98 -20.93 -3.93
C VAL A 305 7.11 -19.91 -3.80
N VAL A 306 8.34 -20.39 -3.57
CA VAL A 306 9.52 -19.52 -3.48
C VAL A 306 9.90 -19.02 -4.87
N VAL A 307 9.82 -17.70 -5.06
CA VAL A 307 10.26 -17.00 -6.28
C VAL A 307 11.74 -16.67 -6.19
N ARG A 308 12.24 -16.27 -5.03
CA ARG A 308 13.66 -16.03 -4.78
C ARG A 308 13.90 -16.12 -3.29
N GLU A 309 15.02 -16.69 -2.88
CA GLU A 309 15.49 -16.67 -1.49
C GLU A 309 17.00 -16.43 -1.46
N VAL A 310 17.44 -15.71 -0.44
CA VAL A 310 18.84 -15.41 -0.13
C VAL A 310 19.05 -15.38 1.39
N CYS A 311 20.30 -15.47 1.80
CA CYS A 311 20.70 -15.37 3.21
C CYS A 311 21.47 -14.07 3.43
N ASP A 312 21.30 -13.47 4.61
CA ASP A 312 22.11 -12.33 5.05
C ASP A 312 23.61 -12.65 4.88
N PRO A 313 24.44 -11.71 4.36
CA PRO A 313 24.15 -10.28 4.15
C PRO A 313 23.49 -9.90 2.80
N ASP A 314 23.11 -10.86 1.95
CA ASP A 314 22.28 -10.57 0.77
C ASP A 314 20.80 -10.42 1.17
N GLY A 315 20.03 -9.66 0.38
CA GLY A 315 18.63 -9.38 0.66
C GLY A 315 17.76 -9.34 -0.61
N VAL A 316 16.47 -9.63 -0.47
CA VAL A 316 15.44 -9.36 -1.50
C VAL A 316 14.20 -8.77 -0.85
N GLN A 317 13.59 -7.76 -1.49
CA GLN A 317 12.41 -7.07 -0.96
C GLN A 317 11.68 -6.27 -2.04
N GLY A 318 10.47 -5.80 -1.73
CA GLY A 318 9.75 -4.86 -2.59
C GLY A 318 9.09 -5.55 -3.77
N SER A 319 8.64 -6.80 -3.58
CA SER A 319 8.06 -7.57 -4.67
C SER A 319 6.82 -6.91 -5.25
N GLN A 320 6.66 -7.04 -6.55
CA GLN A 320 5.48 -6.67 -7.32
C GLN A 320 5.02 -7.89 -8.11
N VAL A 321 3.72 -7.99 -8.34
CA VAL A 321 3.13 -9.02 -9.20
C VAL A 321 2.18 -8.42 -10.23
N ALA A 322 2.30 -8.86 -11.48
CA ALA A 322 1.38 -8.51 -12.56
C ALA A 322 1.11 -9.74 -13.44
N VAL A 323 -0.09 -9.81 -14.02
CA VAL A 323 -0.51 -10.92 -14.87
C VAL A 323 -0.68 -10.46 -16.31
N GLY A 324 -0.07 -11.20 -17.23
CA GLY A 324 -0.13 -10.96 -18.66
C GLY A 324 -1.46 -11.37 -19.31
N PRO A 325 -1.63 -11.04 -20.60
CA PRO A 325 -2.86 -11.29 -21.33
C PRO A 325 -3.18 -12.78 -21.51
N ALA A 326 -2.20 -13.69 -21.40
CA ALA A 326 -2.40 -15.14 -21.48
C ALA A 326 -2.27 -15.84 -20.11
N GLY A 327 -2.32 -15.09 -19.00
CA GLY A 327 -2.20 -15.64 -17.65
C GLY A 327 -0.76 -15.82 -17.16
N GLU A 328 0.23 -15.29 -17.88
CA GLU A 328 1.62 -15.32 -17.42
C GLU A 328 1.80 -14.45 -16.19
N VAL A 329 2.45 -14.97 -15.15
CA VAL A 329 2.66 -14.24 -13.89
C VAL A 329 4.09 -13.71 -13.86
N TYR A 330 4.23 -12.41 -13.70
CA TYR A 330 5.51 -11.73 -13.58
C TYR A 330 5.68 -11.26 -12.15
N VAL A 331 6.83 -11.58 -11.55
CA VAL A 331 7.20 -11.12 -10.20
C VAL A 331 8.53 -10.41 -10.28
N ALA A 332 8.57 -9.13 -9.91
CA ALA A 332 9.77 -8.30 -9.90
C ALA A 332 10.07 -7.80 -8.49
N TRP A 333 11.33 -7.58 -8.15
CA TRP A 333 11.76 -7.12 -6.82
C TRP A 333 13.11 -6.38 -6.90
N GLU A 334 13.49 -5.74 -5.80
CA GLU A 334 14.85 -5.23 -5.60
C GLU A 334 15.68 -6.29 -4.86
N ALA A 335 16.85 -6.60 -5.40
CA ALA A 335 17.85 -7.47 -4.80
C ALA A 335 19.03 -6.62 -4.29
N PHE A 336 19.50 -6.96 -3.09
CA PHE A 336 20.58 -6.28 -2.38
C PHE A 336 21.72 -7.26 -2.22
N ALA A 337 22.90 -6.92 -2.72
CA ALA A 337 24.10 -7.72 -2.55
C ALA A 337 24.91 -7.24 -1.35
N ALA A 338 25.62 -8.17 -0.70
CA ALA A 338 26.58 -7.89 0.37
C ALA A 338 27.63 -6.83 0.01
N SER A 339 27.91 -6.67 -1.29
CA SER A 339 28.82 -5.65 -1.83
C SER A 339 28.28 -4.21 -1.73
N GLY A 340 27.01 -4.04 -1.37
CA GLY A 340 26.28 -2.77 -1.42
C GLY A 340 25.65 -2.45 -2.77
N ALA A 341 25.79 -3.33 -3.76
CA ALA A 341 25.11 -3.19 -5.05
C ALA A 341 23.63 -3.58 -4.94
N SER A 342 22.75 -2.81 -5.56
CA SER A 342 21.34 -3.16 -5.75
C SER A 342 21.02 -3.41 -7.23
N GLU A 343 20.07 -4.30 -7.49
CA GLU A 343 19.55 -4.55 -8.83
C GLU A 343 18.04 -4.84 -8.82
N ILE A 344 17.39 -4.56 -9.94
CA ILE A 344 16.00 -4.96 -10.17
C ILE A 344 16.00 -6.25 -10.96
N ASP A 345 15.34 -7.25 -10.38
CA ASP A 345 15.22 -8.59 -10.92
C ASP A 345 13.77 -8.95 -11.21
N ILE A 346 13.57 -9.88 -12.14
CA ILE A 346 12.26 -10.42 -12.47
C ILE A 346 12.32 -11.93 -12.74
N ARG A 347 11.25 -12.64 -12.36
CA ARG A 347 10.96 -13.99 -12.82
C ARG A 347 9.55 -14.07 -13.39
N LYS A 348 9.39 -14.98 -14.34
CA LYS A 348 8.12 -15.25 -15.03
C LYS A 348 7.65 -16.68 -14.76
N SER A 349 6.36 -16.85 -14.58
CA SER A 349 5.66 -18.14 -14.61
C SER A 349 4.71 -18.20 -15.79
N THR A 350 4.67 -19.35 -16.46
CA THR A 350 3.72 -19.67 -17.54
C THR A 350 2.73 -20.77 -17.16
N ASP A 351 2.73 -21.19 -15.90
CA ASP A 351 1.88 -22.25 -15.34
C ASP A 351 1.03 -21.73 -14.17
N ASN A 352 0.61 -20.47 -14.27
CA ASN A 352 -0.21 -19.76 -13.29
C ASN A 352 0.45 -19.69 -11.90
N GLY A 353 1.73 -19.35 -11.83
CA GLY A 353 2.47 -19.17 -10.58
C GLY A 353 2.86 -20.47 -9.85
N SER A 354 2.75 -21.63 -10.51
CA SER A 354 3.12 -22.91 -9.90
C SER A 354 4.64 -23.14 -9.92
N THR A 355 5.32 -22.73 -10.99
CA THR A 355 6.78 -22.69 -11.10
C THR A 355 7.23 -21.42 -11.81
N PHE A 356 8.48 -21.02 -11.59
CA PHE A 356 9.06 -19.83 -12.21
C PHE A 356 10.26 -20.21 -13.06
N GLY A 357 10.38 -19.57 -14.24
CA GLY A 357 11.52 -19.68 -15.13
C GLY A 357 12.81 -19.07 -14.55
N PRO A 358 13.86 -18.91 -15.37
CA PRO A 358 15.14 -18.36 -14.92
C PRO A 358 15.01 -16.93 -14.39
N LEU A 359 15.94 -16.56 -13.50
CA LEU A 359 16.12 -15.18 -13.04
C LEU A 359 16.59 -14.31 -14.21
N VAL A 360 15.97 -13.15 -14.39
CA VAL A 360 16.36 -12.16 -15.39
C VAL A 360 16.62 -10.84 -14.68
N LYS A 361 17.83 -10.30 -14.84
CA LYS A 361 18.16 -8.95 -14.41
C LYS A 361 17.56 -7.92 -15.36
N VAL A 362 16.86 -6.94 -14.80
CA VAL A 362 16.28 -5.81 -15.55
C VAL A 362 17.28 -4.67 -15.66
N ASN A 363 17.85 -4.25 -14.53
CA ASN A 363 18.89 -3.24 -14.47
C ASN A 363 19.59 -3.22 -13.11
N ASP A 364 20.76 -2.60 -13.05
CA ASP A 364 21.28 -2.11 -11.76
C ASP A 364 20.33 -1.06 -11.20
N ALA A 365 20.23 -0.97 -9.87
CA ALA A 365 19.54 0.10 -9.16
C ALA A 365 20.59 0.92 -8.40
N ILE A 366 20.70 2.21 -8.71
CA ILE A 366 21.65 3.09 -8.05
C ILE A 366 20.92 3.85 -6.96
N CYS A 367 21.46 3.74 -5.75
CA CYS A 367 20.79 4.14 -4.52
C CYS A 367 20.31 5.61 -4.55
N ALA A 368 19.11 5.86 -4.01
CA ALA A 368 18.53 7.18 -3.89
C ALA A 368 19.06 7.97 -2.69
N GLY A 369 19.28 9.28 -2.87
CA GLY A 369 19.68 10.20 -1.81
C GLY A 369 20.93 9.71 -1.09
N SER A 370 20.79 9.32 0.18
CA SER A 370 21.83 8.76 1.04
C SER A 370 21.82 7.22 1.12
N CYS A 371 21.34 6.55 0.07
CA CYS A 371 21.08 5.09 -0.02
C CYS A 371 20.04 4.53 0.96
N ALA A 372 19.26 5.40 1.59
CA ALA A 372 18.18 4.99 2.50
C ALA A 372 17.18 6.13 2.77
N ARG A 373 17.63 7.38 2.58
CA ARG A 373 16.85 8.58 2.92
C ARG A 373 17.06 9.68 1.91
N LEU A 374 15.96 10.37 1.63
CA LEU A 374 15.94 11.62 0.89
C LEU A 374 15.97 12.82 1.84
N GLN A 375 16.26 14.00 1.29
CA GLN A 375 16.31 15.25 2.03
C GLN A 375 14.97 15.56 2.72
N GLY A 376 14.98 15.92 4.01
CA GLY A 376 13.77 15.98 4.85
C GLY A 376 13.55 14.74 5.72
N ASN A 377 14.52 13.81 5.72
CA ASN A 377 14.63 12.67 6.62
C ASN A 377 13.44 11.70 6.56
N PHE A 378 13.04 11.36 5.34
CA PHE A 378 12.11 10.28 5.06
C PHE A 378 12.78 9.25 4.16
N ARG A 379 12.28 8.02 4.23
CA ARG A 379 12.86 6.91 3.48
C ARG A 379 12.56 7.03 1.99
N SER A 380 13.41 6.39 1.21
CA SER A 380 13.12 6.00 -0.16
C SER A 380 13.84 4.68 -0.42
N SER A 381 13.26 3.87 -1.29
CA SER A 381 13.86 2.62 -1.79
C SER A 381 13.76 2.62 -3.31
N GLU A 382 14.52 1.76 -3.97
CA GLU A 382 14.53 1.64 -5.43
C GLU A 382 13.55 0.53 -5.88
N PHE A 383 12.54 0.24 -5.05
CA PHE A 383 11.56 -0.81 -5.33
C PHE A 383 10.90 -0.60 -6.70
N PRO A 384 10.86 -1.66 -7.53
CA PRO A 384 10.24 -1.54 -8.84
C PRO A 384 8.73 -1.40 -8.69
N THR A 385 8.10 -0.81 -9.70
CA THR A 385 6.68 -1.02 -9.99
C THR A 385 6.52 -1.67 -11.37
N LEU A 386 5.50 -2.50 -11.51
CA LEU A 386 5.38 -3.46 -12.62
C LEU A 386 3.99 -3.36 -13.27
N ALA A 387 3.96 -3.25 -14.59
CA ALA A 387 2.73 -3.39 -15.36
C ALA A 387 2.95 -4.25 -16.62
N VAL A 388 1.90 -4.97 -17.03
CA VAL A 388 1.88 -5.71 -18.29
C VAL A 388 0.79 -5.15 -19.18
N ASP A 389 1.14 -4.90 -20.43
CA ASP A 389 0.19 -4.45 -21.43
C ASP A 389 -0.84 -5.55 -21.74
N ARG A 390 -2.11 -5.26 -21.48
CA ARG A 390 -3.24 -6.14 -21.79
C ARG A 390 -4.20 -5.49 -22.79
N SER A 391 -3.79 -4.44 -23.48
CA SER A 391 -4.67 -3.62 -24.34
C SER A 391 -5.21 -4.38 -25.54
N GLY A 392 -4.58 -5.49 -25.95
CA GLY A 392 -4.88 -6.16 -27.22
C GLY A 392 -4.36 -5.41 -28.46
N THR A 393 -3.58 -4.33 -28.27
CA THR A 393 -2.93 -3.58 -29.36
C THR A 393 -1.58 -4.20 -29.74
N SER A 394 -0.79 -3.53 -30.57
CA SER A 394 0.54 -4.03 -31.01
C SER A 394 1.56 -4.20 -29.88
N THR A 395 1.31 -3.61 -28.72
CA THR A 395 2.17 -3.70 -27.53
C THR A 395 1.67 -4.72 -26.51
N ASN A 396 0.58 -5.43 -26.81
CA ASN A 396 -0.01 -6.43 -25.91
C ASN A 396 1.02 -7.50 -25.51
N GLY A 397 1.17 -7.72 -24.21
CA GLY A 397 2.16 -8.63 -23.63
C GLY A 397 3.52 -8.00 -23.34
N TYR A 398 3.75 -6.72 -23.70
CA TYR A 398 4.93 -5.99 -23.25
C TYR A 398 4.89 -5.82 -21.74
N VAL A 399 6.08 -5.92 -21.13
CA VAL A 399 6.26 -5.81 -19.68
C VAL A 399 7.02 -4.53 -19.40
N TYR A 400 6.55 -3.76 -18.43
CA TYR A 400 7.06 -2.44 -18.10
C TYR A 400 7.43 -2.37 -16.63
N ILE A 401 8.60 -1.81 -16.34
CA ILE A 401 9.07 -1.54 -14.98
C ILE A 401 9.47 -0.07 -14.86
N ALA A 402 9.11 0.54 -13.74
CA ALA A 402 9.57 1.87 -13.34
C ALA A 402 10.14 1.84 -11.91
N TRP A 403 11.13 2.68 -11.63
CA TRP A 403 11.77 2.83 -10.32
C TRP A 403 12.38 4.22 -10.19
N ASN A 404 12.70 4.65 -8.96
CA ASN A 404 13.53 5.84 -8.76
C ASN A 404 15.00 5.47 -8.66
N ASP A 405 15.91 6.33 -9.12
CA ASP A 405 17.33 6.01 -9.23
C ASP A 405 18.24 7.24 -9.17
N GLY A 406 19.34 7.15 -8.43
CA GLY A 406 20.28 8.25 -8.18
C GLY A 406 21.42 8.40 -9.21
N ARG A 407 21.46 7.61 -10.29
CA ARG A 407 22.63 7.52 -11.20
C ARG A 407 22.93 8.78 -12.00
N ASN A 408 21.92 9.59 -12.31
CA ASN A 408 22.06 10.67 -13.29
C ASN A 408 22.74 11.91 -12.70
N LEU A 409 22.59 12.14 -11.39
CA LEU A 409 23.19 13.28 -10.71
C LEU A 409 23.53 12.93 -9.25
N THR A 410 24.77 12.49 -9.05
CA THR A 410 25.34 12.27 -7.71
C THR A 410 26.34 13.37 -7.40
N VAL A 411 26.19 14.01 -6.24
CA VAL A 411 27.09 15.07 -5.76
C VAL A 411 27.75 14.69 -4.43
N PRO A 412 28.96 15.17 -4.11
CA PRO A 412 29.55 14.97 -2.80
C PRO A 412 28.69 15.61 -1.70
N ASP A 413 28.53 14.91 -0.58
CA ASP A 413 27.85 15.40 0.62
C ASP A 413 28.75 15.21 1.85
N PHE A 414 28.84 16.23 2.70
CA PHE A 414 29.76 16.21 3.85
C PHE A 414 29.38 15.17 4.93
N TRP A 415 28.09 14.87 5.09
CA TRP A 415 27.59 13.98 6.16
C TRP A 415 27.40 12.54 5.71
N VAL A 416 26.94 12.34 4.47
CA VAL A 416 26.63 11.00 3.92
C VAL A 416 27.59 10.55 2.82
N GLY A 417 28.63 11.33 2.54
CA GLY A 417 29.65 11.06 1.52
C GLY A 417 29.20 11.49 0.12
N ALA A 418 28.05 11.02 -0.33
CA ALA A 418 27.44 11.43 -1.59
C ALA A 418 25.91 11.43 -1.50
N TYR A 419 25.28 12.31 -2.28
CA TYR A 419 23.83 12.39 -2.43
C TYR A 419 23.46 12.17 -3.91
N GLY A 420 22.69 11.12 -4.18
CA GLY A 420 22.12 10.84 -5.50
C GLY A 420 20.74 11.47 -5.65
N TYR A 421 20.64 12.56 -6.43
CA TYR A 421 19.33 13.12 -6.78
C TYR A 421 18.58 12.15 -7.69
N THR A 422 17.34 11.84 -7.33
CA THR A 422 16.63 10.73 -7.96
C THR A 422 15.81 11.14 -9.16
N ASP A 423 15.90 10.31 -10.19
CA ASP A 423 15.03 10.34 -11.35
C ASP A 423 14.11 9.12 -11.39
N ILE A 424 12.94 9.26 -12.02
CA ILE A 424 12.13 8.08 -12.37
C ILE A 424 12.67 7.50 -13.66
N LEU A 425 13.18 6.28 -13.57
CA LEU A 425 13.59 5.49 -14.72
C LEU A 425 12.50 4.49 -15.11
N PHE A 426 12.49 4.17 -16.39
CA PHE A 426 11.58 3.20 -16.99
C PHE A 426 12.35 2.27 -17.92
N SER A 427 12.06 0.98 -17.88
CA SER A 427 12.50 0.02 -18.88
C SER A 427 11.33 -0.84 -19.35
N ARG A 428 11.44 -1.37 -20.56
CA ARG A 428 10.45 -2.27 -21.15
C ARG A 428 11.11 -3.52 -21.71
N SER A 429 10.36 -4.61 -21.62
CA SER A 429 10.60 -5.83 -22.36
C SER A 429 9.53 -5.99 -23.44
N THR A 430 9.99 -6.34 -24.64
CA THR A 430 9.12 -6.58 -25.82
C THR A 430 8.99 -8.06 -26.18
N ASP A 431 9.66 -8.94 -25.43
CA ASP A 431 9.74 -10.39 -25.63
C ASP A 431 9.23 -11.17 -24.41
N GLY A 432 8.32 -10.56 -23.64
CA GLY A 432 7.66 -11.20 -22.51
C GLY A 432 8.59 -11.43 -21.31
N GLY A 433 9.45 -10.46 -21.01
CA GLY A 433 10.32 -10.40 -19.84
C GLY A 433 11.69 -11.07 -20.00
N ALA A 434 12.06 -11.52 -21.21
CA ALA A 434 13.32 -12.24 -21.43
C ALA A 434 14.51 -11.29 -21.59
N THR A 435 14.31 -10.16 -22.27
CA THR A 435 15.30 -9.08 -22.38
C THR A 435 14.67 -7.72 -22.12
N TRP A 436 15.51 -6.77 -21.68
CA TRP A 436 15.11 -5.42 -21.29
C TRP A 436 15.90 -4.37 -22.05
N LEU A 437 15.22 -3.31 -22.46
CA LEU A 437 15.87 -2.17 -23.11
C LEU A 437 16.62 -1.30 -22.08
N ALA A 438 17.56 -0.50 -22.58
CA ALA A 438 18.22 0.50 -21.74
C ALA A 438 17.17 1.44 -21.09
N PRO A 439 17.37 1.80 -19.80
CA PRO A 439 16.41 2.64 -19.10
C PRO A 439 16.32 4.03 -19.71
N VAL A 440 15.12 4.59 -19.69
CA VAL A 440 14.83 5.97 -20.09
C VAL A 440 14.27 6.76 -18.91
N ARG A 441 14.64 8.03 -18.82
CA ARG A 441 14.13 8.97 -17.82
C ARG A 441 12.68 9.35 -18.15
N VAL A 442 11.77 9.22 -17.18
CA VAL A 442 10.34 9.53 -17.30
C VAL A 442 10.05 11.00 -17.00
N ASN A 443 10.68 11.52 -15.95
CA ASN A 443 10.63 12.93 -15.62
C ASN A 443 11.47 13.76 -16.62
N ASN A 444 11.05 14.99 -16.88
CA ASN A 444 11.60 15.83 -17.95
C ASN A 444 12.10 17.20 -17.46
N ASN A 445 12.32 17.34 -16.15
CA ASN A 445 12.95 18.54 -15.57
C ASN A 445 14.40 18.67 -16.06
N PRO A 446 14.84 19.90 -16.39
CA PRO A 446 16.23 20.16 -16.74
C PRO A 446 17.10 20.13 -15.48
N GLU A 447 18.12 19.28 -15.50
CA GLU A 447 19.09 19.14 -14.42
C GLU A 447 20.52 18.95 -14.98
N PRO A 448 21.58 19.31 -14.22
CA PRO A 448 21.52 19.93 -12.89
C PRO A 448 20.92 21.35 -12.92
N LEU A 449 20.44 21.82 -11.77
CA LEU A 449 20.05 23.20 -11.55
C LEU A 449 21.27 24.13 -11.72
N SER A 450 21.07 25.44 -11.82
CA SER A 450 22.16 26.43 -11.91
C SER A 450 23.11 26.40 -10.70
N SER A 451 22.67 25.85 -9.56
CA SER A 451 23.48 25.58 -8.38
C SER A 451 24.42 24.37 -8.52
N GLY A 452 24.27 23.55 -9.56
CA GLY A 452 24.93 22.25 -9.70
C GLY A 452 24.24 21.11 -8.96
N LEU A 453 23.14 21.39 -8.26
CA LEU A 453 22.33 20.40 -7.51
C LEU A 453 21.15 19.90 -8.34
N GLY A 454 20.42 18.89 -7.84
CA GLY A 454 19.20 18.35 -8.45
C GLY A 454 17.95 18.47 -7.56
N THR A 455 16.91 17.75 -7.97
CA THR A 455 15.65 17.59 -7.24
C THR A 455 15.21 16.13 -7.29
N ASP A 456 14.61 15.63 -6.21
CA ASP A 456 14.25 14.20 -6.11
C ASP A 456 12.89 13.92 -6.76
N GLN A 457 12.81 12.82 -7.50
CA GLN A 457 11.60 12.18 -7.96
C GLN A 457 11.56 10.73 -7.48
N TYR A 458 10.48 10.30 -6.83
CA TYR A 458 10.47 9.04 -6.08
C TYR A 458 9.11 8.34 -6.02
N GLN A 459 9.14 7.04 -5.67
CA GLN A 459 7.98 6.16 -5.48
C GLN A 459 7.00 6.14 -6.66
N PRO A 460 7.45 5.72 -7.86
CA PRO A 460 6.60 5.73 -9.04
C PRO A 460 5.56 4.60 -9.02
N GLY A 461 4.29 4.90 -9.29
CA GLY A 461 3.27 3.91 -9.66
C GLY A 461 3.08 3.84 -11.18
N ILE A 462 2.87 2.64 -11.74
CA ILE A 462 2.72 2.41 -13.19
C ILE A 462 1.44 1.65 -13.55
N ALA A 463 0.81 2.02 -14.67
CA ALA A 463 -0.34 1.30 -15.23
C ALA A 463 -0.40 1.42 -16.76
N VAL A 464 -1.11 0.49 -17.42
CA VAL A 464 -1.35 0.50 -18.86
C VAL A 464 -2.85 0.48 -19.13
N ASP A 465 -3.35 1.47 -19.87
CA ASP A 465 -4.78 1.56 -20.16
C ASP A 465 -5.23 0.66 -21.32
N LYS A 466 -6.54 0.63 -21.58
CA LYS A 466 -7.12 -0.18 -22.65
C LYS A 466 -6.64 0.15 -24.07
N ALA A 467 -5.98 1.28 -24.28
CA ALA A 467 -5.44 1.71 -25.56
C ALA A 467 -3.93 1.46 -25.69
N GLY A 468 -3.30 0.82 -24.70
CA GLY A 468 -1.84 0.62 -24.66
C GLY A 468 -1.07 1.88 -24.25
N LYS A 469 -1.77 2.92 -23.76
CA LYS A 469 -1.12 4.10 -23.18
C LYS A 469 -0.52 3.68 -21.84
N ILE A 470 0.68 4.17 -21.54
CA ILE A 470 1.34 3.97 -20.25
C ILE A 470 1.16 5.24 -19.42
N GLY A 471 0.82 5.07 -18.14
CA GLY A 471 0.84 6.12 -17.13
C GLY A 471 1.87 5.79 -16.06
N VAL A 472 2.63 6.78 -15.62
CA VAL A 472 3.55 6.69 -14.48
C VAL A 472 3.33 7.92 -13.61
N CYS A 473 3.00 7.76 -12.33
CA CYS A 473 2.86 8.90 -11.40
C CYS A 473 3.83 8.75 -10.24
N PHE A 474 4.34 9.86 -9.72
CA PHE A 474 5.43 9.88 -8.75
C PHE A 474 5.40 11.17 -7.93
N TYR A 475 6.04 11.14 -6.76
CA TYR A 475 6.34 12.37 -6.04
C TYR A 475 7.48 13.13 -6.71
N ASP A 476 7.37 14.45 -6.73
CA ASP A 476 8.22 15.31 -7.54
C ASP A 476 8.60 16.59 -6.80
N ARG A 477 9.90 16.90 -6.76
CA ARG A 477 10.43 18.10 -6.10
C ARG A 477 10.95 19.17 -7.05
N ARG A 478 10.74 19.05 -8.37
CA ARG A 478 11.32 19.93 -9.40
C ARG A 478 10.97 21.41 -9.25
N ARG A 479 9.90 21.73 -8.51
CA ARG A 479 9.39 23.09 -8.29
C ARG A 479 9.86 23.72 -6.99
N ASP A 480 10.72 23.03 -6.24
CA ASP A 480 11.44 23.60 -5.13
C ASP A 480 12.95 23.43 -5.36
N PRO A 481 13.66 24.48 -5.76
CA PRO A 481 15.11 24.43 -5.94
C PRO A 481 15.89 24.05 -4.67
N SER A 482 15.24 24.09 -3.50
CA SER A 482 15.82 23.62 -2.24
C SER A 482 15.56 22.14 -1.98
N ASN A 483 14.76 21.46 -2.81
CA ASN A 483 14.47 20.03 -2.76
C ASN A 483 13.78 19.56 -1.45
N PHE A 484 12.82 20.31 -0.91
CA PHE A 484 12.03 19.95 0.29
C PHE A 484 10.53 19.83 0.01
N LEU A 485 9.97 20.73 -0.80
CA LEU A 485 8.54 20.73 -1.11
C LEU A 485 8.23 19.74 -2.23
N ILE A 486 7.12 19.04 -2.02
CA ILE A 486 6.69 17.88 -2.79
C ILE A 486 5.44 18.26 -3.58
N ASP A 487 5.46 17.92 -4.85
CA ASP A 487 4.30 17.79 -5.72
C ASP A 487 4.05 16.31 -6.03
N TRP A 488 2.87 16.03 -6.60
CA TRP A 488 2.59 14.75 -7.25
C TRP A 488 2.43 14.99 -8.75
N GLU A 489 3.19 14.27 -9.55
CA GLU A 489 3.33 14.45 -11.00
C GLU A 489 2.94 13.15 -11.70
N CYS A 490 2.27 13.26 -12.84
CA CYS A 490 1.98 12.12 -13.70
C CYS A 490 2.56 12.31 -15.09
N ALA A 491 3.23 11.30 -15.60
CA ALA A 491 3.73 11.18 -16.95
C ALA A 491 2.88 10.19 -17.74
N SER A 492 2.72 10.45 -19.04
CA SER A 492 2.12 9.46 -19.95
C SER A 492 2.87 9.30 -21.25
N SER A 493 2.85 8.08 -21.77
CA SER A 493 3.43 7.69 -23.05
C SER A 493 2.39 6.99 -23.94
N LYS A 494 2.46 7.26 -25.23
CA LYS A 494 1.65 6.62 -26.29
C LYS A 494 2.48 5.79 -27.27
N ASP A 495 3.79 5.70 -27.04
CA ASP A 495 4.77 5.05 -27.91
C ASP A 495 5.57 3.98 -27.13
N ALA A 496 4.86 3.29 -26.24
CA ALA A 496 5.38 2.26 -25.35
C ALA A 496 6.56 2.71 -24.48
N GLY A 497 6.60 3.99 -24.08
CA GLY A 497 7.62 4.54 -23.18
C GLY A 497 8.83 5.15 -23.88
N ILE A 498 8.78 5.43 -25.20
CA ILE A 498 9.87 6.12 -25.90
C ILE A 498 9.88 7.61 -25.52
N SER A 499 8.70 8.23 -25.42
CA SER A 499 8.56 9.62 -25.03
C SER A 499 7.47 9.82 -23.98
N TRP A 500 7.65 10.87 -23.16
CA TRP A 500 6.82 11.14 -21.99
C TRP A 500 6.29 12.57 -21.98
N LYS A 501 5.02 12.71 -21.58
CA LYS A 501 4.39 14.00 -21.28
C LYS A 501 4.05 14.06 -19.81
N ASN A 502 4.75 14.91 -19.06
CA ASN A 502 4.54 15.13 -17.63
C ASN A 502 3.42 16.17 -17.40
N LYS A 503 2.72 16.02 -16.28
CA LYS A 503 1.65 16.92 -15.82
C LYS A 503 1.65 16.95 -14.30
N LYS A 504 1.73 18.16 -13.73
CA LYS A 504 1.47 18.41 -12.31
C LYS A 504 0.02 18.07 -11.95
N MET A 505 -0.17 17.34 -10.86
CA MET A 505 -1.49 17.00 -10.34
C MET A 505 -1.84 17.82 -9.09
N THR A 506 -0.90 18.03 -8.18
CA THR A 506 -1.12 18.83 -6.96
C THR A 506 -1.52 20.27 -7.27
N LYS A 507 -2.35 20.87 -6.39
CA LYS A 507 -2.68 22.30 -6.46
C LYS A 507 -1.62 23.16 -5.77
N LYS A 508 -1.12 22.68 -4.64
CA LYS A 508 -0.12 23.33 -3.79
C LYS A 508 0.92 22.27 -3.43
N ASN A 509 2.20 22.63 -3.51
CA ASN A 509 3.26 21.76 -3.00
C ASN A 509 3.23 21.75 -1.47
N PHE A 510 3.84 20.73 -0.87
CA PHE A 510 3.78 20.52 0.57
C PHE A 510 5.08 19.91 1.10
N PRO A 511 5.47 20.16 2.35
CA PRO A 511 6.62 19.49 2.95
C PRO A 511 6.25 18.06 3.35
N ALA A 512 7.25 17.18 3.49
CA ALA A 512 7.08 16.00 4.31
C ALA A 512 6.89 16.43 5.78
N VAL A 513 5.95 15.82 6.50
CA VAL A 513 5.66 16.17 7.90
C VAL A 513 5.93 14.96 8.80
N PRO A 514 7.21 14.70 9.16
CA PRO A 514 7.55 13.54 9.99
C PRO A 514 7.08 13.73 11.44
N SER A 515 6.98 12.62 12.17
CA SER A 515 6.76 12.58 13.62
C SER A 515 5.48 13.28 14.12
N GLN A 516 4.41 13.28 13.32
CA GLN A 516 3.09 13.79 13.74
C GLN A 516 2.26 12.77 14.54
N ASP A 517 2.66 11.51 14.51
CA ASP A 517 1.91 10.38 15.06
C ASP A 517 2.81 9.52 15.96
N LEU A 518 2.34 9.18 17.17
CA LEU A 518 3.11 8.36 18.11
C LEU A 518 3.07 6.87 17.78
N LEU A 519 2.03 6.42 17.06
CA LEU A 519 1.86 5.01 16.69
C LEU A 519 2.77 4.60 15.55
N LEU A 520 3.21 5.55 14.73
CA LEU A 520 3.91 5.29 13.49
C LEU A 520 5.40 5.58 13.54
N ASN A 521 6.13 4.94 12.62
CA ASN A 521 7.54 5.18 12.45
C ASN A 521 7.79 6.66 12.10
N SER A 522 8.87 7.23 12.62
CA SER A 522 9.17 8.66 12.45
C SER A 522 9.60 9.06 11.03
N ARG A 523 9.72 8.09 10.10
CA ARG A 523 10.26 8.25 8.74
C ARG A 523 9.16 8.18 7.66
N TYR A 524 8.02 8.83 7.89
CA TYR A 524 6.94 9.10 6.91
C TYR A 524 7.51 9.78 5.65
N MET A 525 7.28 9.29 4.42
CA MET A 525 5.99 9.31 3.71
C MET A 525 5.40 7.96 3.26
N GLY A 526 5.93 6.83 3.74
CA GLY A 526 5.58 5.50 3.23
C GLY A 526 6.59 4.98 2.22
N ASP A 527 6.26 3.90 1.49
CA ASP A 527 7.14 3.27 0.49
C ASP A 527 6.62 3.29 -0.95
N TYR A 528 5.34 3.53 -1.19
CA TYR A 528 4.74 3.43 -2.53
C TYR A 528 3.46 4.24 -2.65
N ASP A 529 3.07 4.53 -3.90
CA ASP A 529 1.71 4.84 -4.29
C ASP A 529 1.31 3.98 -5.50
N GLY A 530 0.08 3.48 -5.49
CA GLY A 530 -0.49 2.69 -6.57
C GLY A 530 -1.12 3.54 -7.67
N LEU A 531 -0.96 3.11 -8.92
CA LEU A 531 -1.64 3.68 -10.08
C LEU A 531 -2.52 2.61 -10.75
N ALA A 532 -3.75 2.96 -11.09
CA ALA A 532 -4.69 2.04 -11.71
C ALA A 532 -5.16 2.52 -13.09
N SER A 533 -5.30 1.58 -14.00
CA SER A 533 -6.21 1.66 -15.14
C SER A 533 -7.48 0.87 -14.84
N ASP A 534 -8.58 1.13 -15.56
CA ASP A 534 -9.80 0.33 -15.43
C ASP A 534 -9.56 -1.14 -15.85
N PHE A 535 -9.58 -2.06 -14.88
CA PHE A 535 -9.32 -3.48 -15.09
C PHE A 535 -10.33 -4.11 -16.06
N THR A 536 -11.57 -3.59 -16.09
CA THR A 536 -12.64 -4.04 -16.99
C THR A 536 -12.49 -3.51 -18.41
N LYS A 537 -11.54 -2.59 -18.65
CA LYS A 537 -11.29 -1.90 -19.92
C LYS A 537 -12.52 -1.16 -20.47
N THR A 538 -13.48 -0.80 -19.63
CA THR A 538 -14.63 0.00 -20.08
C THR A 538 -14.24 1.48 -20.24
N ASN A 539 -13.36 1.99 -19.39
CA ASN A 539 -12.87 3.37 -19.41
C ASN A 539 -11.38 3.46 -19.85
N SER A 540 -10.99 4.62 -20.35
CA SER A 540 -9.59 4.96 -20.68
C SER A 540 -8.96 5.86 -19.62
N GLY A 541 -7.63 5.94 -19.65
CA GLY A 541 -6.84 6.76 -18.73
C GLY A 541 -6.55 6.05 -17.41
N PHE A 542 -6.13 6.85 -16.43
CA PHE A 542 -5.59 6.35 -15.17
C PHE A 542 -6.15 7.10 -13.97
N ILE A 543 -6.15 6.45 -12.82
CA ILE A 543 -6.41 7.06 -11.52
C ILE A 543 -5.42 6.54 -10.49
N GLY A 544 -4.84 7.46 -9.71
CA GLY A 544 -3.96 7.14 -8.60
C GLY A 544 -4.25 8.06 -7.41
N ALA A 545 -3.90 7.59 -6.23
CA ALA A 545 -3.96 8.33 -4.99
C ALA A 545 -2.54 8.60 -4.45
N TRP A 546 -2.41 9.56 -3.54
CA TRP A 546 -1.14 9.89 -2.89
C TRP A 546 -1.37 10.52 -1.52
N GLY A 547 -0.35 10.47 -0.67
CA GLY A 547 -0.26 11.21 0.58
C GLY A 547 0.01 12.70 0.33
N ASP A 548 -0.88 13.56 0.82
CA ASP A 548 -0.88 15.00 0.57
C ASP A 548 -0.89 15.78 1.90
N ASN A 549 0.17 16.56 2.14
CA ASN A 549 0.30 17.37 3.36
C ASN A 549 -0.05 18.85 3.15
N SER A 550 -0.75 19.20 2.07
CA SER A 550 -0.91 20.63 1.69
C SER A 550 -1.78 21.43 2.66
N LEU A 551 -2.55 20.75 3.52
CA LEU A 551 -3.35 21.33 4.60
C LEU A 551 -2.61 21.42 5.94
N GLY A 552 -1.39 20.87 6.03
CA GLY A 552 -0.54 20.88 7.23
C GLY A 552 -0.50 19.56 8.00
N ASN A 553 -1.43 18.65 7.72
CA ASN A 553 -1.52 17.27 8.19
C ASN A 553 -1.53 16.30 6.98
N PRO A 554 -1.04 15.06 7.13
CA PRO A 554 -1.14 14.05 6.08
C PRO A 554 -2.56 13.54 5.78
N ASP A 555 -3.02 13.81 4.57
CA ASP A 555 -4.29 13.35 4.02
C ASP A 555 -4.07 12.50 2.75
N ILE A 556 -5.12 11.91 2.19
CA ILE A 556 -5.08 11.27 0.87
C ILE A 556 -5.86 12.10 -0.15
N LYS A 557 -5.24 12.30 -1.32
CA LYS A 557 -5.92 12.82 -2.50
C LYS A 557 -5.77 11.86 -3.67
N ALA A 558 -6.67 11.98 -4.64
CA ALA A 558 -6.62 11.21 -5.88
C ALA A 558 -6.78 12.10 -7.12
N GLY A 559 -6.22 11.63 -8.24
CA GLY A 559 -6.17 12.36 -9.50
C GLY A 559 -6.34 11.44 -10.68
N LYS A 560 -7.06 11.93 -11.70
CA LYS A 560 -7.31 11.23 -12.96
C LYS A 560 -6.70 12.00 -14.14
N PHE A 561 -6.13 11.29 -15.13
CA PHE A 561 -5.45 11.92 -16.29
C PHE A 561 -5.37 11.05 -17.56
#